data_AF-A0A9D6D4F0-F1
#
_entry.id   AF-A0A9D6D4F0-F1
#
_cell.length_a   1.000
_cell.length_b   1.000
_cell.length_c   1.000
_cell.angle_alpha   90.00
_cell.angle_beta   90.00
_cell.angle_gamma   90.00
#
_symmetry.space_group_name_H-M   'P 1'
#
loop_
_entity.id
_entity.type
_entity.pdbx_description
1 polymer ?
#
loop_
_entity_poly.entity_id
_entity_poly.type
_entity_poly.pdbx_seq_one_letter_code
_entity_poly.pdbx_strand_id
1 'polypeptide(L)'
;MTDSPHELPGRSADLQSALRADALVFPFKTELSLAPLIAFWTRAAADWNSARGRIARSVLDEIQKAPELAEPVLDVTAIERHRDLLDVLMSAAFPTSAWNEEYGAAMTPFQLHGFYATPSFRRLLMAEDGKLSGHINLDDRMIAIMRRAYAYAVVLRRLYGIALDVSYPLIFTVSDPDTGLDRHFRLLIDETFVDVVALGPVPDLSDALIRRLRANILDPELLRDALPPENVVFRGITIFRALEVTGQEVVSALKRDLIERDSIVSDVRFVRLQQRLRTLFRRPDLILVLAAIEGDRVLVLNHGAQHGHACIFADSAHHTAAEFAGSIYERAVTSGQPVIVEDLAALSPRTAVEERLVQSGTRSLLAAPLRYQDRTIGSLMLSSPQPGQLDTMHLPQLQEVVPLFSMAVQRSMEELNARIQTEIKERFTAIHPTVEWRFRKAVLDSMERGEGAGCGEGA
;
A
#
# COMPACT_ATOMS: atom_id res chain seq x y z
N MET A 1 26.23 -23.65 -2.60
CA MET A 1 26.48 -22.21 -2.42
C MET A 1 26.60 -21.60 -3.80
N THR A 2 25.49 -21.13 -4.33
CA THR A 2 25.39 -20.52 -5.66
C THR A 2 24.48 -19.32 -5.49
N ASP A 3 25.10 -18.15 -5.52
CA ASP A 3 24.45 -16.85 -5.60
C ASP A 3 23.49 -16.82 -6.79
N SER A 4 22.23 -16.48 -6.53
CA SER A 4 21.28 -16.04 -7.56
C SER A 4 21.41 -14.52 -7.72
N PRO A 5 21.69 -13.99 -8.92
CA PRO A 5 21.73 -12.56 -9.16
C PRO A 5 20.34 -12.02 -9.55
N HIS A 6 20.03 -10.83 -9.03
CA HIS A 6 18.88 -9.97 -9.37
C HIS A 6 17.52 -10.27 -8.69
N GLU A 7 17.49 -10.21 -7.36
CA GLU A 7 16.41 -9.47 -6.70
C GLU A 7 16.90 -8.03 -6.49
N LEU A 8 16.21 -7.03 -7.04
CA LEU A 8 16.24 -5.70 -6.45
C LEU A 8 15.41 -5.83 -5.17
N PRO A 9 16.00 -5.73 -3.96
CA PRO A 9 15.20 -5.64 -2.75
C PRO A 9 14.26 -4.45 -2.94
N GLY A 10 12.96 -4.66 -2.70
CA GLY A 10 12.01 -3.56 -2.65
C GLY A 10 12.61 -2.48 -1.76
N ARG A 11 12.81 -1.27 -2.30
CA ARG A 11 13.44 -0.15 -1.61
C ARG A 11 12.53 0.34 -0.50
N SER A 12 12.42 -0.42 0.58
CA SER A 12 11.69 -0.04 1.77
C SER A 12 12.58 -0.20 2.98
N ALA A 13 12.61 0.84 3.81
CA ALA A 13 13.35 0.86 5.06
C ALA A 13 12.41 0.98 6.26
N ASP A 14 12.80 0.35 7.36
CA ASP A 14 12.29 0.72 8.68
C ASP A 14 12.73 2.16 8.97
N LEU A 15 11.76 3.04 9.22
CA LEU A 15 12.05 4.46 9.36
C LEU A 15 13.01 4.73 10.53
N GLN A 16 12.85 4.04 11.65
CA GLN A 16 13.68 4.29 12.83
C GLN A 16 15.13 3.87 12.61
N SER A 17 15.34 2.75 11.93
CA SER A 17 16.66 2.28 11.52
C SER A 17 17.30 3.25 10.52
N ALA A 18 16.53 3.70 9.52
CA ALA A 18 16.99 4.69 8.54
C ALA A 18 17.43 6.02 9.17
N LEU A 19 16.73 6.46 10.21
CA LEU A 19 17.06 7.69 10.95
C LEU A 19 18.30 7.53 11.84
N ARG A 20 18.61 6.31 12.30
CA ARG A 20 19.76 6.00 13.18
C ARG A 20 21.05 5.70 12.42
N ALA A 21 20.98 5.34 11.15
CA ALA A 21 22.16 5.10 10.33
C ALA A 21 23.00 6.39 10.21
N ASP A 22 24.16 6.37 10.88
CA ASP A 22 25.05 7.49 11.23
C ASP A 22 25.64 8.31 10.04
N ALA A 23 25.27 8.03 8.78
CA ALA A 23 25.89 8.68 7.63
C ALA A 23 25.39 10.12 7.36
N LEU A 24 24.26 10.55 7.93
CA LEU A 24 23.68 11.88 7.66
C LEU A 24 22.87 12.41 8.86
N VAL A 25 23.56 12.79 9.95
CA VAL A 25 23.00 13.70 10.98
C VAL A 25 22.29 14.85 10.27
N PHE A 26 21.05 15.15 10.67
CA PHE A 26 20.32 16.29 10.11
C PHE A 26 21.16 17.55 10.35
N PRO A 27 21.60 18.26 9.32
CA PRO A 27 22.70 19.21 9.47
C PRO A 27 22.26 20.55 10.06
N PHE A 28 20.96 20.79 10.16
CA PHE A 28 20.41 22.04 10.68
C PHE A 28 20.01 21.89 12.13
N LYS A 29 20.08 23.01 12.88
CA LYS A 29 19.47 23.10 14.20
C LYS A 29 17.95 23.18 14.04
N THR A 30 17.22 22.41 14.84
CA THR A 30 15.76 22.55 14.97
C THR A 30 15.38 22.91 16.40
N GLU A 31 14.42 23.81 16.55
CA GLU A 31 13.77 24.17 17.81
C GLU A 31 12.25 23.97 17.70
N LEU A 32 11.65 23.28 18.67
CA LEU A 32 10.21 23.22 18.83
C LEU A 32 9.70 24.58 19.33
N SER A 33 8.70 25.16 18.68
CA SER A 33 8.09 26.41 19.14
C SER A 33 6.67 26.57 18.63
N LEU A 34 5.77 27.03 19.49
CA LEU A 34 4.40 27.38 19.09
C LEU A 34 4.30 28.82 18.55
N ALA A 35 5.37 29.61 18.61
CA ALA A 35 5.35 31.02 18.21
C ALA A 35 4.79 31.26 16.79
N PRO A 36 5.12 30.46 15.75
CA PRO A 36 4.53 30.64 14.42
C PRO A 36 3.02 30.38 14.38
N LEU A 37 2.53 29.42 15.18
CA LEU A 37 1.11 29.12 15.33
C LEU A 37 0.39 30.23 16.12
N ILE A 38 1.00 30.74 17.17
CA ILE A 38 0.49 31.89 17.93
C ILE A 38 0.41 33.12 17.02
N ALA A 39 1.43 33.37 16.20
CA ALA A 39 1.44 34.46 15.23
C ALA A 39 0.30 34.34 14.19
N PHE A 40 -0.10 33.11 13.81
CA PHE A 40 -1.28 32.90 12.99
C PHE A 40 -2.55 33.38 13.69
N TRP A 41 -2.76 33.03 14.95
CA TRP A 41 -3.88 33.52 15.75
C TRP A 41 -3.83 35.04 15.95
N THR A 42 -2.64 35.62 16.17
CA THR A 42 -2.45 37.08 16.24
C THR A 42 -2.88 37.78 14.95
N ARG A 43 -2.52 37.24 13.78
CA ARG A 43 -2.97 37.79 12.49
C ARG A 43 -4.48 37.67 12.32
N ALA A 44 -5.07 36.54 12.71
CA ALA A 44 -6.51 36.33 12.65
C ALA A 44 -7.28 37.30 13.58
N ALA A 45 -6.71 37.63 14.74
CA ALA A 45 -7.29 38.56 15.71
C ALA A 45 -7.32 40.03 15.23
N ALA A 46 -6.49 40.40 14.25
CA ALA A 46 -6.43 41.76 13.70
C ALA A 46 -7.72 42.19 12.99
N ASP A 47 -8.51 41.23 12.50
CA ASP A 47 -9.83 41.51 11.94
C ASP A 47 -10.88 41.62 13.06
N TRP A 48 -11.14 42.85 13.49
CA TRP A 48 -12.04 43.10 14.62
C TRP A 48 -13.50 42.76 14.35
N ASN A 49 -13.93 42.86 13.09
CA ASN A 49 -15.33 42.74 12.70
C ASN A 49 -15.75 41.29 12.42
N SER A 50 -14.80 40.40 12.11
CA SER A 50 -15.14 39.00 11.85
C SER A 50 -15.33 38.16 13.12
N ALA A 51 -16.20 37.16 13.01
CA ALA A 51 -16.36 36.14 14.04
C ALA A 51 -15.04 35.38 14.29
N ARG A 52 -14.24 35.17 13.24
CA ARG A 52 -12.91 34.55 13.35
C ARG A 52 -11.97 35.38 14.23
N GLY A 53 -11.95 36.70 14.06
CA GLY A 53 -11.12 37.56 14.90
C GLY A 53 -11.56 37.56 16.36
N ARG A 54 -12.88 37.48 16.64
CA ARG A 54 -13.38 37.32 18.03
C ARG A 54 -12.88 36.03 18.68
N ILE A 55 -12.96 34.90 17.96
CA ILE A 55 -12.43 33.62 18.44
C ILE A 55 -10.93 33.75 18.68
N ALA A 56 -10.18 34.27 17.71
CA ALA A 56 -8.74 34.41 17.81
C ALA A 56 -8.30 35.25 19.02
N ARG A 57 -8.99 36.35 19.33
CA ARG A 57 -8.72 37.14 20.54
C ARG A 57 -8.94 36.34 21.82
N SER A 58 -10.04 35.58 21.91
CA SER A 58 -10.28 34.69 23.05
C SER A 58 -9.17 33.64 23.22
N VAL A 59 -8.63 33.11 22.12
CA VAL A 59 -7.48 32.18 22.18
C VAL A 59 -6.23 32.90 22.70
N LEU A 60 -5.95 34.11 22.21
CA LEU A 60 -4.78 34.90 22.64
C LEU A 60 -4.86 35.30 24.13
N ASP A 61 -6.04 35.59 24.65
CA ASP A 61 -6.24 35.91 26.08
C ASP A 61 -5.89 34.71 26.98
N GLU A 62 -6.16 33.48 26.54
CA GLU A 62 -5.73 32.28 27.27
C GLU A 62 -4.22 32.06 27.18
N ILE A 63 -3.59 32.34 26.04
CA ILE A 63 -2.13 32.23 25.87
C ILE A 63 -1.38 33.20 26.80
N GLN A 64 -1.94 34.39 27.06
CA GLN A 64 -1.32 35.33 28.01
C GLN A 64 -1.20 34.77 29.44
N LYS A 65 -2.03 33.77 29.79
CA LYS A 65 -1.96 33.08 31.08
C LYS A 65 -0.89 31.97 31.12
N ALA A 66 -0.33 31.61 29.97
CA ALA A 66 0.71 30.60 29.79
C ALA A 66 1.86 31.12 28.89
N PRO A 67 2.56 32.19 29.30
CA PRO A 67 3.60 32.83 28.49
C PRO A 67 4.76 31.89 28.11
N GLU A 68 4.99 30.82 28.87
CA GLU A 68 5.97 29.78 28.57
C GLU A 68 5.72 29.07 27.24
N LEU A 69 4.49 29.06 26.72
CA LEU A 69 4.16 28.47 25.41
C LEU A 69 4.62 29.34 24.23
N ALA A 70 4.90 30.63 24.47
CA ALA A 70 5.38 31.55 23.43
C ALA A 70 6.91 31.44 23.21
N GLU A 71 7.63 30.90 24.18
CA GLU A 71 9.08 30.69 24.10
C GLU A 71 9.42 29.37 23.36
N PRO A 72 10.67 29.18 22.90
CA PRO A 72 11.13 27.90 22.40
C PRO A 72 10.97 26.80 23.46
N VAL A 73 10.36 25.68 23.06
CA VAL A 73 10.04 24.58 23.96
C VAL A 73 11.27 23.68 24.11
N LEU A 74 11.87 23.70 25.29
CA LEU A 74 13.01 22.86 25.66
C LEU A 74 12.59 21.51 26.26
N ASP A 75 11.40 21.46 26.86
CA ASP A 75 10.82 20.28 27.49
C ASP A 75 9.36 20.13 27.06
N VAL A 76 9.04 19.01 26.41
CA VAL A 76 7.68 18.70 25.92
C VAL A 76 6.69 18.58 27.07
N THR A 77 7.13 18.23 28.29
CA THR A 77 6.23 18.16 29.46
C THR A 77 5.64 19.53 29.83
N ALA A 78 6.29 20.63 29.43
CA ALA A 78 5.73 21.98 29.59
C ALA A 78 4.48 22.17 28.73
N ILE A 79 4.43 21.56 27.53
CA ILE A 79 3.26 21.57 26.66
C ILE A 79 2.14 20.71 27.27
N GLU A 80 2.46 19.57 27.87
CA GLU A 80 1.48 18.64 28.45
C GLU A 80 0.65 19.27 29.58
N ARG A 81 1.23 20.20 30.35
CA ARG A 81 0.53 20.94 31.41
C ARG A 81 -0.59 21.84 30.89
N HIS A 82 -0.53 22.22 29.62
CA HIS A 82 -1.45 23.14 28.96
C HIS A 82 -2.25 22.47 27.84
N ARG A 83 -2.56 21.18 28.01
CA ARG A 83 -3.19 20.36 26.96
C ARG A 83 -4.48 20.95 26.39
N ASP A 84 -5.36 21.49 27.22
CA ASP A 84 -6.63 22.08 26.77
C ASP A 84 -6.40 23.32 25.89
N LEU A 85 -5.43 24.17 26.26
CA LEU A 85 -5.05 25.33 25.45
C LEU A 85 -4.36 24.90 24.15
N LEU A 86 -3.55 23.84 24.19
CA LEU A 86 -2.93 23.27 23.01
C LEU A 86 -3.98 22.75 22.03
N ASP A 87 -5.04 22.07 22.49
CA ASP A 87 -6.14 21.59 21.65
C ASP A 87 -6.83 22.76 20.91
N VAL A 88 -7.04 23.88 21.62
CA VAL A 88 -7.59 25.10 21.02
C VAL A 88 -6.65 25.70 19.98
N LEU A 89 -5.35 25.81 20.29
CA LEU A 89 -4.33 26.30 19.36
C LEU A 89 -4.26 25.44 18.10
N MET A 90 -4.24 24.12 18.28
CA MET A 90 -4.12 23.11 17.24
C MET A 90 -5.36 23.00 16.38
N SER A 91 -6.52 23.53 16.80
CA SER A 91 -7.72 23.60 15.98
C SER A 91 -7.52 24.36 14.65
N ALA A 92 -6.49 25.21 14.56
CA ALA A 92 -6.07 25.85 13.32
C ALA A 92 -5.56 24.85 12.26
N ALA A 93 -4.95 23.74 12.69
CA ALA A 93 -4.39 22.69 11.84
C ALA A 93 -5.27 21.43 11.81
N PHE A 94 -5.94 21.10 12.91
CA PHE A 94 -6.76 19.91 13.10
C PHE A 94 -8.18 20.30 13.51
N PRO A 95 -9.10 20.52 12.55
CA PRO A 95 -10.47 20.90 12.86
C PRO A 95 -11.16 19.86 13.75
N THR A 96 -11.92 20.33 14.75
CA THR A 96 -12.61 19.44 15.70
C THR A 96 -13.56 18.45 15.01
N SER A 97 -14.13 18.83 13.86
CA SER A 97 -15.02 17.95 13.07
C SER A 97 -14.31 16.74 12.48
N ALA A 98 -12.99 16.82 12.25
CA ALA A 98 -12.19 15.76 11.64
C ALA A 98 -11.29 15.04 12.66
N TRP A 99 -11.28 15.47 13.93
CA TRP A 99 -10.32 15.05 14.95
C TRP A 99 -10.17 13.52 15.10
N ASN A 100 -11.30 12.79 15.05
CA ASN A 100 -11.29 11.34 15.24
C ASN A 100 -10.98 10.56 13.96
N GLU A 101 -11.22 11.14 12.78
CA GLU A 101 -11.12 10.45 11.49
C GLU A 101 -9.84 10.76 10.73
N GLU A 102 -9.32 11.98 10.88
CA GLU A 102 -8.10 12.40 10.21
C GLU A 102 -6.88 11.73 10.82
N TYR A 103 -5.92 11.38 9.97
CA TYR A 103 -4.60 10.92 10.38
C TYR A 103 -3.65 12.11 10.39
N GLY A 104 -3.65 12.86 11.49
CA GLY A 104 -2.84 14.07 11.66
C GLY A 104 -1.94 14.05 12.90
N ALA A 105 -0.75 14.64 12.80
CA ALA A 105 0.16 14.89 13.92
C ALA A 105 0.96 16.19 13.75
N ALA A 106 1.28 16.87 14.85
CA ALA A 106 2.25 17.94 14.89
C ALA A 106 3.58 17.43 15.46
N MET A 107 4.65 17.73 14.75
CA MET A 107 6.00 17.26 15.08
C MET A 107 6.97 18.43 15.12
N THR A 108 8.08 18.25 15.81
CA THR A 108 9.20 19.18 15.76
C THR A 108 9.81 19.17 14.34
N PRO A 109 10.15 20.32 13.73
CA PRO A 109 10.56 20.35 12.32
C PRO A 109 11.71 19.40 11.98
N PHE A 110 11.55 18.58 10.94
CA PHE A 110 12.54 17.57 10.53
C PHE A 110 12.89 16.52 11.60
N GLN A 111 12.17 16.48 12.72
CA GLN A 111 12.24 15.41 13.71
C GLN A 111 10.93 14.60 13.62
N LEU A 112 11.03 13.29 13.38
CA LEU A 112 9.88 12.40 13.24
C LEU A 112 9.36 11.92 14.61
N HIS A 113 9.20 12.89 15.52
CA HIS A 113 8.74 12.71 16.89
C HIS A 113 7.60 13.69 17.15
N GLY A 114 6.40 13.13 17.35
CA GLY A 114 5.18 13.90 17.52
C GLY A 114 4.91 14.16 19.00
N PHE A 115 4.58 15.42 19.31
CA PHE A 115 4.11 15.82 20.64
C PHE A 115 2.59 16.02 20.66
N TYR A 116 1.95 16.10 19.48
CA TYR A 116 0.50 16.21 19.33
C TYR A 116 0.03 15.33 18.18
N ALA A 117 -1.04 14.57 18.39
CA ALA A 117 -1.58 13.68 17.37
C ALA A 117 -3.06 13.38 17.59
N THR A 118 -3.77 13.29 16.47
CA THR A 118 -5.13 12.73 16.39
C THR A 118 -5.15 11.28 16.90
N PRO A 119 -6.28 10.79 17.44
CA PRO A 119 -6.38 9.42 17.93
C PRO A 119 -6.03 8.37 16.88
N SER A 120 -6.51 8.56 15.64
CA SER A 120 -6.28 7.63 14.52
C SER A 120 -4.82 7.59 14.08
N PHE A 121 -4.13 8.74 14.01
CA PHE A 121 -2.70 8.76 13.73
C PHE A 121 -1.88 8.12 14.85
N ARG A 122 -2.20 8.44 16.13
CA ARG A 122 -1.49 7.86 17.28
C ARG A 122 -1.61 6.34 17.31
N ARG A 123 -2.80 5.80 17.05
CA ARG A 123 -3.06 4.35 17.08
C ARG A 123 -2.28 3.58 16.02
N LEU A 124 -2.20 4.13 14.80
CA LEU A 124 -1.76 3.38 13.62
C LEU A 124 -0.35 3.72 13.16
N LEU A 125 0.12 4.94 13.40
CA LEU A 125 1.35 5.47 12.82
C LEU A 125 2.38 5.88 13.88
N MET A 126 2.08 5.80 15.18
CA MET A 126 3.04 6.18 16.23
C MET A 126 3.37 5.01 17.15
N ALA A 127 4.64 4.93 17.54
CA ALA A 127 5.08 4.09 18.64
C ALA A 127 4.76 4.74 19.99
N GLU A 128 4.86 3.96 21.08
CA GLU A 128 4.61 4.44 22.45
C GLU A 128 5.53 5.60 22.85
N ASP A 129 6.74 5.66 22.30
CA ASP A 129 7.72 6.72 22.54
C ASP A 129 7.47 7.99 21.70
N GLY A 130 6.31 8.11 21.05
CA GLY A 130 5.93 9.29 20.27
C GLY A 130 6.59 9.39 18.88
N LYS A 131 7.38 8.39 18.47
CA LYS A 131 8.01 8.39 17.14
C LYS A 131 7.09 7.80 16.08
N LEU A 132 7.24 8.28 14.85
CA LEU A 132 6.57 7.71 13.68
C LEU A 132 7.06 6.26 13.47
N SER A 133 6.13 5.31 13.35
CA SER A 133 6.38 3.87 13.26
C SER A 133 5.85 3.31 11.95
N GLY A 134 6.64 2.49 11.26
CA GLY A 134 6.29 1.88 9.97
C GLY A 134 7.43 1.87 8.96
N HIS A 135 7.12 1.31 7.80
CA HIS A 135 8.07 1.20 6.68
C HIS A 135 7.78 2.27 5.63
N ILE A 136 8.83 2.88 5.08
CA ILE A 136 8.70 3.85 4.00
C ILE A 136 9.17 3.26 2.67
N ASN A 137 8.60 3.67 1.55
CA ASN A 137 8.96 3.26 0.19
C ASN A 137 10.30 3.81 -0.34
N LEU A 138 11.25 4.08 0.57
CA LEU A 138 12.59 4.57 0.28
C LEU A 138 13.62 3.79 1.10
N ASP A 139 14.84 3.68 0.58
CA ASP A 139 15.99 3.21 1.35
C ASP A 139 16.58 4.30 2.28
N ASP A 140 17.35 3.89 3.27
CA ASP A 140 17.97 4.77 4.30
C ASP A 140 18.69 5.97 3.68
N ARG A 141 19.46 5.72 2.62
CA ARG A 141 20.26 6.74 1.94
C ARG A 141 19.36 7.78 1.28
N MET A 142 18.33 7.33 0.56
CA MET A 142 17.40 8.21 -0.13
C MET A 142 16.56 9.04 0.84
N ILE A 143 16.13 8.46 1.97
CA ILE A 143 15.44 9.20 3.04
C ILE A 143 16.28 10.39 3.50
N ALA A 144 17.57 10.15 3.78
CA ALA A 144 18.44 11.19 4.27
C ALA A 144 18.77 12.27 3.21
N ILE A 145 18.97 11.87 1.94
CA ILE A 145 19.13 12.81 0.81
C ILE A 145 17.89 13.68 0.66
N MET A 146 16.70 13.07 0.61
CA MET A 146 15.43 13.78 0.42
C MET A 146 15.11 14.70 1.59
N ARG A 147 15.36 14.25 2.84
CA ARG A 147 15.19 15.09 4.04
C ARG A 147 16.06 16.35 3.97
N ARG A 148 17.30 16.22 3.51
CA ARG A 148 18.23 17.34 3.33
C ARG A 148 17.77 18.26 2.20
N ALA A 149 17.46 17.71 1.03
CA ALA A 149 16.98 18.48 -0.12
C ALA A 149 15.72 19.29 0.23
N TYR A 150 14.77 18.68 0.95
CA TYR A 150 13.57 19.37 1.45
C TYR A 150 13.91 20.52 2.41
N ALA A 151 14.83 20.31 3.35
CA ALA A 151 15.27 21.36 4.26
C ALA A 151 15.84 22.57 3.51
N TYR A 152 16.77 22.35 2.59
CA TYR A 152 17.32 23.44 1.78
C TYR A 152 16.26 24.12 0.90
N ALA A 153 15.30 23.38 0.35
CA ALA A 153 14.19 23.96 -0.40
C ALA A 153 13.32 24.89 0.46
N VAL A 154 13.09 24.54 1.73
CA VAL A 154 12.39 25.42 2.69
C VAL A 154 13.24 26.66 3.02
N VAL A 155 14.55 26.52 3.25
CA VAL A 155 15.46 27.65 3.49
C VAL A 155 15.47 28.63 2.32
N LEU A 156 15.68 28.11 1.10
CA LEU A 156 15.73 28.92 -0.12
C LEU A 156 14.42 29.67 -0.37
N ARG A 157 13.29 29.05 -0.08
CA ARG A 157 11.97 29.68 -0.21
C ARG A 157 11.78 30.80 0.80
N ARG A 158 12.14 30.57 2.07
CA ARG A 158 11.87 31.52 3.17
C ARG A 158 12.87 32.68 3.21
N LEU A 159 14.15 32.43 2.94
CA LEU A 159 15.20 33.46 2.98
C LEU A 159 15.38 34.21 1.66
N TYR A 160 15.10 33.57 0.51
CA TYR A 160 15.39 34.14 -0.81
C TYR A 160 14.18 34.22 -1.75
N GLY A 161 13.00 33.70 -1.36
CA GLY A 161 11.84 33.63 -2.24
C GLY A 161 11.99 32.64 -3.40
N ILE A 162 12.97 31.73 -3.33
CA ILE A 162 13.26 30.76 -4.40
C ILE A 162 12.49 29.47 -4.12
N ALA A 163 11.47 29.19 -4.92
CA ALA A 163 10.78 27.91 -4.89
C ALA A 163 11.56 26.84 -5.66
N LEU A 164 11.84 25.73 -4.99
CA LEU A 164 12.35 24.49 -5.60
C LEU A 164 11.29 23.40 -5.44
N ASP A 165 11.02 22.67 -6.51
CA ASP A 165 10.12 21.54 -6.47
C ASP A 165 10.88 20.28 -6.04
N VAL A 166 10.74 19.90 -4.78
CA VAL A 166 11.25 18.64 -4.23
C VAL A 166 10.03 17.79 -3.90
N SER A 167 9.48 17.14 -4.93
CA SER A 167 8.30 16.30 -4.81
C SER A 167 8.66 14.84 -5.00
N TYR A 168 8.49 14.04 -3.94
CA TYR A 168 8.52 12.59 -4.01
C TYR A 168 7.43 12.03 -3.09
N PRO A 169 6.57 11.11 -3.59
CA PRO A 169 5.50 10.54 -2.78
C PRO A 169 6.08 9.61 -1.70
N LEU A 170 6.06 10.08 -0.46
CA LEU A 170 6.43 9.29 0.71
C LEU A 170 5.24 8.39 1.07
N ILE A 171 5.36 7.10 0.80
CA ILE A 171 4.35 6.10 1.13
C ILE A 171 4.81 5.32 2.36
N PHE A 172 4.01 5.39 3.40
CA PHE A 172 4.19 4.71 4.67
C PHE A 172 3.32 3.46 4.72
N THR A 173 3.89 2.35 5.17
CA THR A 173 3.19 1.06 5.33
C THR A 173 3.23 0.64 6.80
N VAL A 174 2.05 0.36 7.35
CA VAL A 174 1.86 -0.12 8.72
C VAL A 174 0.88 -1.28 8.74
N SER A 175 1.05 -2.21 9.67
CA SER A 175 0.07 -3.29 9.89
C SER A 175 -1.06 -2.77 10.79
N ASP A 176 -2.31 -2.97 10.38
CA ASP A 176 -3.46 -2.60 11.20
C ASP A 176 -3.58 -3.56 12.40
N PRO A 177 -3.57 -3.07 13.65
CA PRO A 177 -3.61 -3.93 14.83
C PRO A 177 -4.91 -4.76 14.93
N ASP A 178 -6.01 -4.31 14.32
CA ASP A 178 -7.30 -5.00 14.41
C ASP A 178 -7.40 -6.17 13.42
N THR A 179 -6.74 -6.05 12.25
CA THR A 179 -6.89 -7.03 11.14
C THR A 179 -5.60 -7.74 10.76
N GLY A 180 -4.45 -7.22 11.17
CA GLY A 180 -3.12 -7.64 10.73
C GLY A 180 -2.78 -7.27 9.29
N LEU A 181 -3.71 -6.66 8.54
CA LEU A 181 -3.51 -6.30 7.13
C LEU A 181 -2.71 -5.01 6.99
N ASP A 182 -1.87 -4.95 5.96
CA ASP A 182 -1.11 -3.74 5.65
C ASP A 182 -2.03 -2.59 5.24
N ARG A 183 -1.70 -1.40 5.71
CA ARG A 183 -2.32 -0.14 5.29
C ARG A 183 -1.23 0.79 4.79
N HIS A 184 -1.51 1.43 3.66
CA HIS A 184 -0.58 2.32 3.00
C HIS A 184 -1.09 3.76 3.09
N PHE A 185 -0.22 4.68 3.50
CA PHE A 185 -0.53 6.08 3.69
C PHE A 185 0.46 6.97 2.95
N ARG A 186 -0.03 7.92 2.16
CA ARG A 186 0.78 8.99 1.62
C ARG A 186 0.94 10.09 2.66
N LEU A 187 2.18 10.38 3.04
CA LEU A 187 2.47 11.48 3.96
C LEU A 187 2.45 12.81 3.22
N LEU A 188 1.74 13.77 3.81
CA LEU A 188 1.74 15.18 3.46
C LEU A 188 2.38 15.94 4.61
N ILE A 189 3.37 16.76 4.29
CA ILE A 189 4.15 17.53 5.25
C ILE A 189 3.87 19.00 4.98
N ASP A 190 3.39 19.70 6.00
CA ASP A 190 3.03 21.12 5.92
C ASP A 190 3.89 21.92 6.91
N GLU A 191 4.75 22.77 6.34
CA GLU A 191 5.67 23.66 7.05
C GLU A 191 5.11 25.08 7.26
N THR A 192 3.79 25.29 7.17
CA THR A 192 3.14 26.60 7.36
C THR A 192 3.56 27.26 8.67
N PHE A 193 3.69 26.47 9.76
CA PHE A 193 4.09 26.93 11.09
C PHE A 193 5.58 26.71 11.38
N VAL A 194 6.43 26.73 10.36
CA VAL A 194 7.89 26.68 10.50
C VAL A 194 8.50 27.99 10.01
N ASP A 195 9.26 28.63 10.90
CA ASP A 195 10.12 29.76 10.57
C ASP A 195 11.56 29.29 10.31
N VAL A 196 12.24 30.02 9.43
CA VAL A 196 13.66 29.82 9.10
C VAL A 196 14.41 31.06 9.59
N VAL A 197 15.27 30.86 10.59
CA VAL A 197 16.02 31.94 11.24
C VAL A 197 17.49 31.83 10.86
N ALA A 198 18.06 32.89 10.29
CA ALA A 198 19.49 32.99 10.04
C ALA A 198 20.23 33.44 11.31
N LEU A 199 21.33 32.76 11.66
CA LEU A 199 22.20 33.07 12.81
C LEU A 199 23.31 34.08 12.48
N GLY A 200 23.31 34.61 11.26
CA GLY A 200 24.32 35.53 10.76
C GLY A 200 23.91 36.16 9.42
N PRO A 201 24.82 36.88 8.75
CA PRO A 201 24.54 37.43 7.43
C PRO A 201 24.22 36.31 6.44
N VAL A 202 23.11 36.48 5.74
CA VAL A 202 22.63 35.54 4.72
C VAL A 202 23.46 35.75 3.44
N PRO A 203 24.15 34.73 2.90
CA PRO A 203 24.97 34.88 1.70
C PRO A 203 24.13 35.31 0.49
N ASP A 204 24.61 36.27 -0.31
CA ASP A 204 23.95 36.61 -1.57
C ASP A 204 24.12 35.48 -2.61
N LEU A 205 23.01 35.02 -3.17
CA LEU A 205 23.01 33.97 -4.19
C LEU A 205 22.94 34.60 -5.58
N SER A 206 24.02 34.48 -6.36
CA SER A 206 24.00 34.91 -7.76
C SER A 206 23.03 34.08 -8.61
N ASP A 207 22.47 34.66 -9.67
CA ASP A 207 21.59 33.95 -10.61
C ASP A 207 22.21 32.67 -11.19
N ALA A 208 23.53 32.66 -11.39
CA ALA A 208 24.25 31.48 -11.86
C ALA A 208 24.25 30.36 -10.82
N LEU A 209 24.43 30.70 -9.54
CA LEU A 209 24.36 29.73 -8.45
C LEU A 209 22.93 29.23 -8.24
N ILE A 210 21.92 30.10 -8.33
CA ILE A 210 20.50 29.71 -8.25
C ILE A 210 20.15 28.69 -9.34
N ARG A 211 20.60 28.92 -10.59
CA ARG A 211 20.41 27.96 -11.69
C ARG A 211 21.09 26.62 -11.39
N ARG A 212 22.30 26.64 -10.83
CA ARG A 212 23.02 25.41 -10.44
C ARG A 212 22.29 24.65 -9.32
N LEU A 213 21.79 25.35 -8.31
CA LEU A 213 21.02 24.76 -7.21
C LEU A 213 19.74 24.10 -7.70
N ARG A 214 19.00 24.75 -8.62
CA ARG A 214 17.80 24.18 -9.26
C ARG A 214 18.08 22.87 -9.99
N ALA A 215 19.21 22.80 -10.70
CA ALA A 215 19.58 21.61 -11.46
C ALA A 215 20.15 20.48 -10.59
N ASN A 216 20.65 20.79 -9.39
CA ASN A 216 21.41 19.86 -8.56
C ASN A 216 20.98 19.89 -7.07
N ILE A 217 19.68 19.95 -6.80
CA ILE A 217 19.14 20.03 -5.42
C ILE A 217 19.40 18.77 -4.58
N LEU A 218 19.87 17.69 -5.19
CA LEU A 218 20.26 16.45 -4.50
C LEU A 218 21.77 16.39 -4.21
N ASP A 219 22.55 17.39 -4.65
CA ASP A 219 23.99 17.47 -4.40
C ASP A 219 24.26 18.07 -3.00
N PRO A 220 24.74 17.26 -2.04
CA PRO A 220 24.92 17.71 -0.67
C PRO A 220 26.06 18.72 -0.50
N GLU A 221 27.10 18.66 -1.34
CA GLU A 221 28.27 19.53 -1.24
C GLU A 221 27.93 20.91 -1.78
N LEU A 222 27.28 20.96 -2.95
CA LEU A 222 26.80 22.21 -3.54
C LEU A 222 25.89 23.00 -2.58
N LEU A 223 24.98 22.30 -1.89
CA LEU A 223 24.05 22.93 -0.95
C LEU A 223 24.77 23.51 0.27
N ARG A 224 25.70 22.73 0.85
CA ARG A 224 26.48 23.17 2.02
C ARG A 224 27.37 24.36 1.69
N ASP A 225 28.02 24.34 0.54
CA ASP A 225 28.93 25.42 0.12
C ASP A 225 28.17 26.71 -0.20
N ALA A 226 26.97 26.60 -0.78
CA ALA A 226 26.10 27.75 -1.03
C ALA A 226 25.47 28.30 0.25
N LEU A 227 25.07 27.41 1.15
CA LEU A 227 24.31 27.71 2.36
C LEU A 227 24.77 26.83 3.53
N PRO A 228 25.74 27.28 4.34
CA PRO A 228 26.19 26.52 5.48
C PRO A 228 25.04 26.27 6.48
N PRO A 229 24.68 25.01 6.77
CA PRO A 229 23.50 24.67 7.56
C PRO A 229 23.59 25.10 9.03
N GLU A 230 24.80 25.25 9.57
CA GLU A 230 25.09 25.76 10.90
C GLU A 230 24.63 27.21 11.12
N ASN A 231 24.41 27.98 10.05
CA ASN A 231 23.94 29.36 10.11
C ASN A 231 22.41 29.47 10.08
N VAL A 232 21.68 28.36 10.10
CA VAL A 232 20.23 28.34 9.95
C VAL A 232 19.58 27.49 11.03
N VAL A 233 18.49 28.01 11.61
CA VAL A 233 17.65 27.31 12.56
C VAL A 233 16.23 27.20 12.02
N PHE A 234 15.67 25.98 12.03
CA PHE A 234 14.24 25.78 11.85
C PHE A 234 13.55 25.89 13.20
N ARG A 235 12.59 26.81 13.32
CA ARG A 235 11.84 27.03 14.56
C ARG A 235 10.35 26.92 14.30
N GLY A 236 9.65 26.05 15.01
CA GLY A 236 8.21 25.94 14.86
C GLY A 236 7.64 24.54 15.09
N ILE A 237 6.57 24.24 14.36
CA ILE A 237 5.93 22.92 14.29
C ILE A 237 5.68 22.55 12.84
N THR A 238 5.80 21.27 12.52
CA THR A 238 5.45 20.72 11.21
C THR A 238 4.20 19.87 11.34
N ILE A 239 3.23 20.10 10.46
CA ILE A 239 1.98 19.33 10.44
C ILE A 239 2.14 18.17 9.46
N PHE A 240 2.03 16.96 9.98
CA PHE A 240 1.98 15.74 9.19
C PHE A 240 0.53 15.30 9.03
N ARG A 241 0.13 15.01 7.80
CA ARG A 241 -1.13 14.36 7.47
C ARG A 241 -0.86 13.08 6.70
N ALA A 242 -1.61 12.03 6.96
CA ALA A 242 -1.48 10.76 6.28
C ALA A 242 -2.77 10.47 5.50
N LEU A 243 -2.69 10.42 4.17
CA LEU A 243 -3.82 10.06 3.32
C LEU A 243 -3.75 8.57 3.01
N GLU A 244 -4.79 7.82 3.37
CA GLU A 244 -4.83 6.41 3.06
C GLU A 244 -4.91 6.19 1.54
N VAL A 245 -3.98 5.39 1.01
CA VAL A 245 -3.84 5.01 -0.40
C VAL A 245 -3.76 3.49 -0.59
N THR A 246 -4.18 2.72 0.42
CA THR A 246 -4.08 1.25 0.46
C THR A 246 -4.57 0.59 -0.82
N GLY A 247 -5.78 0.94 -1.30
CA GLY A 247 -6.32 0.35 -2.52
C GLY A 247 -5.46 0.62 -3.77
N GLN A 248 -4.96 1.84 -3.92
CA GLN A 248 -4.12 2.22 -5.06
C GLN A 248 -2.79 1.46 -5.06
N GLU A 249 -2.15 1.37 -3.89
CA GLU A 249 -0.88 0.65 -3.73
C GLU A 249 -1.03 -0.84 -3.96
N VAL A 250 -2.09 -1.44 -3.41
CA VAL A 250 -2.37 -2.87 -3.58
C VAL A 250 -2.68 -3.21 -5.02
N VAL A 251 -3.48 -2.41 -5.73
CA VAL A 251 -3.74 -2.64 -7.16
C VAL A 251 -2.46 -2.45 -7.99
N SER A 252 -1.67 -1.42 -7.69
CA SER A 252 -0.37 -1.20 -8.33
C SER A 252 0.55 -2.40 -8.16
N ALA A 253 0.55 -3.00 -6.96
CA ALA A 253 1.32 -4.19 -6.67
C ALA A 253 0.77 -5.46 -7.33
N LEU A 254 -0.56 -5.64 -7.38
CA LEU A 254 -1.20 -6.72 -8.15
C LEU A 254 -0.83 -6.65 -9.63
N LYS A 255 -0.83 -5.45 -10.23
CA LYS A 255 -0.40 -5.24 -11.63
C LYS A 255 1.04 -5.75 -11.83
N ARG A 256 1.97 -5.42 -10.93
CA ARG A 256 3.35 -5.90 -11.00
C ARG A 256 3.44 -7.41 -10.85
N ASP A 257 2.83 -7.95 -9.80
CA ASP A 257 2.88 -9.38 -9.49
C ASP A 257 2.31 -10.24 -10.63
N LEU A 258 1.19 -9.82 -11.25
CA LEU A 258 0.51 -10.58 -12.31
C LEU A 258 1.14 -10.40 -13.70
N ILE A 259 2.07 -9.46 -13.89
CA ILE A 259 2.87 -9.34 -15.13
C ILE A 259 3.94 -10.44 -15.17
N GLU A 260 4.47 -10.84 -14.02
CA GLU A 260 5.54 -11.84 -13.94
C GLU A 260 5.06 -13.23 -14.41
N ARG A 261 5.96 -14.00 -15.03
CA ARG A 261 5.74 -15.42 -15.34
C ARG A 261 5.55 -16.22 -14.05
N ASP A 262 4.77 -17.31 -14.13
CA ASP A 262 4.46 -18.20 -13.00
C ASP A 262 3.77 -17.53 -11.79
N SER A 263 3.19 -16.34 -11.98
CA SER A 263 2.59 -15.51 -10.91
C SER A 263 1.41 -16.16 -10.19
N ILE A 264 0.64 -17.00 -10.89
CA ILE A 264 -0.50 -17.74 -10.34
C ILE A 264 -0.22 -19.23 -10.09
N VAL A 265 1.02 -19.67 -10.35
CA VAL A 265 1.42 -21.08 -10.37
C VAL A 265 2.23 -21.45 -9.14
N SER A 266 3.13 -20.56 -8.72
CA SER A 266 3.93 -20.78 -7.51
C SER A 266 3.09 -20.52 -6.25
N ASP A 267 3.09 -21.47 -5.31
CA ASP A 267 2.42 -21.33 -4.00
C ASP A 267 2.75 -20.00 -3.33
N VAL A 268 4.04 -19.68 -3.19
CA VAL A 268 4.52 -18.45 -2.54
C VAL A 268 3.94 -17.20 -3.23
N ARG A 269 3.85 -17.21 -4.55
CA ARG A 269 3.31 -16.08 -5.33
C ARG A 269 1.79 -16.01 -5.20
N PHE A 270 1.11 -17.15 -5.21
CA PHE A 270 -0.34 -17.23 -5.04
C PHE A 270 -0.78 -16.77 -3.63
N VAL A 271 -0.05 -17.17 -2.58
CA VAL A 271 -0.23 -16.66 -1.21
C VAL A 271 -0.20 -15.13 -1.22
N ARG A 272 0.81 -14.56 -1.88
CA ARG A 272 0.99 -13.11 -1.95
C ARG A 272 -0.18 -12.43 -2.69
N LEU A 273 -0.69 -13.01 -3.77
CA LEU A 273 -1.89 -12.52 -4.44
C LEU A 273 -3.11 -12.55 -3.53
N GLN A 274 -3.32 -13.65 -2.78
CA GLN A 274 -4.40 -13.74 -1.80
C GLN A 274 -4.26 -12.68 -0.70
N GLN A 275 -3.05 -12.48 -0.15
CA GLN A 275 -2.81 -11.44 0.85
C GLN A 275 -3.10 -10.05 0.31
N ARG A 276 -2.73 -9.76 -0.94
CA ARG A 276 -3.09 -8.49 -1.59
C ARG A 276 -4.60 -8.33 -1.70
N LEU A 277 -5.35 -9.36 -2.09
CA LEU A 277 -6.81 -9.27 -2.15
C LEU A 277 -7.42 -9.11 -0.75
N ARG A 278 -6.91 -9.81 0.27
CA ARG A 278 -7.31 -9.60 1.67
C ARG A 278 -7.17 -8.14 2.07
N THR A 279 -6.03 -7.52 1.73
CA THR A 279 -5.79 -6.09 1.98
C THR A 279 -6.72 -5.19 1.17
N LEU A 280 -6.92 -5.47 -0.12
CA LEU A 280 -7.78 -4.67 -1.01
C LEU A 280 -9.23 -4.63 -0.53
N PHE A 281 -9.78 -5.79 -0.15
CA PHE A 281 -11.15 -5.94 0.33
C PHE A 281 -11.29 -5.68 1.84
N ARG A 282 -10.18 -5.51 2.57
CA ARG A 282 -10.14 -5.39 4.05
C ARG A 282 -10.81 -6.58 4.74
N ARG A 283 -10.47 -7.79 4.28
CA ARG A 283 -11.02 -9.07 4.76
C ARG A 283 -9.87 -10.05 5.06
N PRO A 284 -9.43 -10.21 6.31
CA PRO A 284 -8.28 -11.08 6.64
C PRO A 284 -8.57 -12.56 6.36
N ASP A 285 -9.83 -12.98 6.50
CA ASP A 285 -10.26 -14.37 6.29
C ASP A 285 -10.61 -14.70 4.83
N LEU A 286 -10.37 -13.78 3.89
CA LEU A 286 -10.74 -13.97 2.50
C LEU A 286 -9.89 -15.06 1.84
N ILE A 287 -10.53 -15.95 1.09
CA ILE A 287 -9.87 -17.03 0.36
C ILE A 287 -10.01 -16.77 -1.14
N LEU A 288 -8.90 -16.86 -1.86
CA LEU A 288 -8.85 -16.75 -3.32
C LEU A 288 -8.83 -18.14 -3.94
N VAL A 289 -9.70 -18.37 -4.92
CA VAL A 289 -9.64 -19.53 -5.82
C VAL A 289 -9.70 -19.04 -7.26
N LEU A 290 -8.86 -19.60 -8.12
CA LEU A 290 -8.93 -19.37 -9.56
C LEU A 290 -9.33 -20.66 -10.26
N ALA A 291 -10.16 -20.57 -11.28
CA ALA A 291 -10.49 -21.68 -12.15
C ALA A 291 -10.25 -21.28 -13.60
N ALA A 292 -9.60 -22.16 -14.37
CA ALA A 292 -9.48 -22.04 -15.81
C ALA A 292 -10.38 -23.08 -16.49
N ILE A 293 -10.96 -22.72 -17.64
CA ILE A 293 -11.86 -23.58 -18.41
C ILE A 293 -11.18 -23.94 -19.72
N GLU A 294 -11.02 -25.24 -19.97
CA GLU A 294 -10.45 -25.79 -21.20
C GLU A 294 -11.36 -26.88 -21.77
N GLY A 295 -12.22 -26.50 -22.72
CA GLY A 295 -13.21 -27.43 -23.28
C GLY A 295 -14.24 -27.86 -22.23
N ASP A 296 -14.31 -29.15 -21.94
CA ASP A 296 -15.16 -29.74 -20.90
C ASP A 296 -14.47 -29.82 -19.53
N ARG A 297 -13.19 -29.44 -19.44
CA ARG A 297 -12.40 -29.47 -18.21
C ARG A 297 -12.39 -28.13 -17.49
N VAL A 298 -12.45 -28.20 -16.17
CA VAL A 298 -12.25 -27.08 -15.26
C VAL A 298 -11.03 -27.40 -14.41
N LEU A 299 -10.01 -26.55 -14.53
CA LEU A 299 -8.76 -26.64 -13.79
C LEU A 299 -8.81 -25.66 -12.62
N VAL A 300 -8.88 -26.16 -11.38
CA VAL A 300 -9.00 -25.32 -10.19
C VAL A 300 -7.64 -25.16 -9.50
N LEU A 301 -7.20 -23.91 -9.39
CA LEU A 301 -6.02 -23.49 -8.66
C LEU A 301 -6.45 -23.06 -7.25
N ASN A 302 -6.04 -23.83 -6.23
CA ASN A 302 -6.32 -23.54 -4.83
C ASN A 302 -5.08 -23.74 -3.97
N HIS A 303 -5.03 -23.00 -2.87
CA HIS A 303 -4.10 -23.14 -1.78
C HIS A 303 -4.37 -24.49 -1.07
N GLY A 304 -3.57 -25.51 -1.35
CA GLY A 304 -3.75 -26.82 -0.72
C GLY A 304 -3.23 -28.03 -1.49
N ALA A 305 -2.74 -27.84 -2.71
CA ALA A 305 -2.06 -28.91 -3.41
C ALA A 305 -0.56 -28.80 -3.17
N GLN A 306 -0.08 -29.68 -2.31
CA GLN A 306 1.35 -29.97 -2.14
C GLN A 306 1.77 -30.61 -3.47
N HIS A 307 2.71 -30.07 -4.25
CA HIS A 307 4.15 -30.37 -4.26
C HIS A 307 4.89 -29.42 -5.23
N GLY A 308 6.17 -29.11 -4.96
CA GLY A 308 6.99 -28.23 -5.80
C GLY A 308 7.38 -28.82 -7.16
N HIS A 309 6.49 -28.78 -8.16
CA HIS A 309 6.77 -29.24 -9.51
C HIS A 309 6.44 -28.20 -10.60
N ALA A 310 7.20 -28.27 -11.70
CA ALA A 310 7.26 -27.27 -12.75
C ALA A 310 6.05 -27.25 -13.70
N CYS A 311 4.88 -27.78 -13.32
CA CYS A 311 3.68 -27.81 -14.17
C CYS A 311 2.53 -27.00 -13.56
N ILE A 312 1.97 -26.12 -14.37
CA ILE A 312 0.97 -25.07 -14.05
C ILE A 312 -0.29 -25.64 -13.37
N PHE A 313 -0.58 -26.92 -13.59
CA PHE A 313 -1.77 -27.62 -13.11
C PHE A 313 -1.49 -29.03 -12.57
N ALA A 314 -0.22 -29.38 -12.32
CA ALA A 314 0.16 -30.68 -11.72
C ALA A 314 -0.61 -30.96 -10.43
N ASP A 315 -0.91 -29.88 -9.70
CA ASP A 315 -1.51 -29.85 -8.38
C ASP A 315 -2.97 -29.35 -8.41
N SER A 316 -3.57 -29.19 -9.59
CA SER A 316 -4.95 -28.71 -9.69
C SER A 316 -5.97 -29.84 -9.53
N ALA A 317 -7.11 -29.53 -8.92
CA ALA A 317 -8.25 -30.42 -8.95
C ALA A 317 -8.89 -30.34 -10.35
N HIS A 318 -8.89 -31.47 -11.05
CA HIS A 318 -9.46 -31.60 -12.38
C HIS A 318 -10.93 -31.99 -12.26
N HIS A 319 -11.80 -31.11 -12.73
CA HIS A 319 -13.25 -31.30 -12.70
C HIS A 319 -13.83 -31.25 -14.10
N THR A 320 -15.00 -31.87 -14.27
CA THR A 320 -15.79 -31.68 -15.49
C THR A 320 -16.72 -30.48 -15.34
N ALA A 321 -16.97 -29.74 -16.42
CA ALA A 321 -17.90 -28.61 -16.41
C ALA A 321 -19.31 -29.02 -15.92
N ALA A 322 -19.71 -30.27 -16.18
CA ALA A 322 -20.98 -30.83 -15.74
C ALA A 322 -21.14 -30.90 -14.22
N GLU A 323 -20.04 -31.00 -13.45
CA GLU A 323 -20.09 -30.99 -11.98
C GLU A 323 -20.53 -29.64 -11.39
N PHE A 324 -20.44 -28.57 -12.18
CA PHE A 324 -20.81 -27.22 -11.78
C PHE A 324 -22.17 -26.78 -12.34
N ALA A 325 -22.90 -27.66 -13.00
CA ALA A 325 -24.20 -27.35 -13.59
C ALA A 325 -25.19 -26.80 -12.55
N GLY A 326 -25.83 -25.68 -12.87
CA GLY A 326 -26.75 -24.94 -12.01
C GLY A 326 -26.09 -24.16 -10.86
N SER A 327 -24.79 -24.32 -10.64
CA SER A 327 -24.09 -23.66 -9.54
C SER A 327 -23.90 -22.17 -9.79
N ILE A 328 -23.61 -21.43 -8.73
CA ILE A 328 -23.17 -20.03 -8.80
C ILE A 328 -21.97 -19.80 -9.74
N TYR A 329 -21.10 -20.80 -9.90
CA TYR A 329 -19.93 -20.69 -10.77
C TYR A 329 -20.33 -20.74 -12.24
N GLU A 330 -21.20 -21.69 -12.62
CA GLU A 330 -21.76 -21.74 -13.97
C GLU A 330 -22.58 -20.49 -14.28
N ARG A 331 -23.37 -20.00 -13.31
CA ARG A 331 -24.14 -18.76 -13.47
C ARG A 331 -23.24 -17.55 -13.76
N ALA A 332 -22.12 -17.40 -13.06
CA ALA A 332 -21.16 -16.33 -13.32
C ALA A 332 -20.54 -16.45 -14.72
N VAL A 333 -20.13 -17.66 -15.10
CA VAL A 333 -19.52 -17.95 -16.41
C VAL A 333 -20.48 -17.70 -17.58
N THR A 334 -21.72 -18.19 -17.46
CA THR A 334 -22.75 -18.12 -18.52
C THR A 334 -23.34 -16.72 -18.66
N SER A 335 -23.55 -16.00 -17.55
CA SER A 335 -24.02 -14.60 -17.60
C SER A 335 -22.94 -13.63 -18.04
N GLY A 336 -21.66 -13.99 -17.89
CA GLY A 336 -20.54 -13.08 -18.12
C GLY A 336 -20.47 -11.93 -17.11
N GLN A 337 -21.18 -12.03 -15.98
CA GLN A 337 -21.24 -11.04 -14.91
C GLN A 337 -20.85 -11.65 -13.56
N PRO A 338 -20.28 -10.85 -12.63
CA PRO A 338 -20.06 -11.32 -11.26
C PRO A 338 -21.36 -11.71 -10.56
N VAL A 339 -21.31 -12.82 -9.81
CA VAL A 339 -22.40 -13.30 -8.94
C VAL A 339 -21.93 -13.21 -7.49
N ILE A 340 -22.72 -12.58 -6.64
CA ILE A 340 -22.42 -12.40 -5.22
C ILE A 340 -23.51 -13.08 -4.39
N VAL A 341 -23.09 -13.80 -3.35
CA VAL A 341 -23.94 -14.44 -2.36
C VAL A 341 -23.45 -14.01 -0.97
N GLU A 342 -24.25 -13.21 -0.28
CA GLU A 342 -23.91 -12.70 1.06
C GLU A 342 -23.90 -13.81 2.11
N ASP A 343 -24.84 -14.76 2.03
CA ASP A 343 -24.87 -15.96 2.86
C ASP A 343 -25.32 -17.21 2.08
N LEU A 344 -24.38 -18.11 1.80
CA LEU A 344 -24.60 -19.39 1.16
C LEU A 344 -25.52 -20.30 1.98
N ALA A 345 -25.53 -20.17 3.31
CA ALA A 345 -26.41 -20.98 4.15
C ALA A 345 -27.90 -20.59 3.95
N ALA A 346 -28.16 -19.34 3.55
CA ALA A 346 -29.50 -18.83 3.25
C ALA A 346 -29.94 -19.11 1.81
N LEU A 347 -29.04 -19.58 0.93
CA LEU A 347 -29.37 -19.88 -0.46
C LEU A 347 -30.30 -21.11 -0.54
N SER A 348 -31.36 -21.00 -1.35
CA SER A 348 -32.29 -22.10 -1.63
C SER A 348 -32.89 -21.98 -3.03
N PRO A 349 -32.87 -23.04 -3.86
CA PRO A 349 -32.20 -24.32 -3.63
C PRO A 349 -30.66 -24.20 -3.71
N ARG A 350 -29.94 -25.13 -3.07
CA ARG A 350 -28.48 -25.31 -3.21
C ARG A 350 -28.20 -26.51 -4.11
N THR A 351 -27.18 -26.39 -4.95
CA THR A 351 -26.57 -27.52 -5.67
C THR A 351 -25.56 -28.23 -4.78
N ALA A 352 -25.07 -29.39 -5.23
CA ALA A 352 -24.02 -30.14 -4.55
C ALA A 352 -22.70 -29.34 -4.39
N VAL A 353 -22.47 -28.32 -5.22
CA VAL A 353 -21.31 -27.42 -5.08
C VAL A 353 -21.51 -26.50 -3.88
N GLU A 354 -22.65 -25.80 -3.79
CA GLU A 354 -22.91 -24.90 -2.66
C GLU A 354 -23.04 -25.66 -1.34
N GLU A 355 -23.57 -26.88 -1.36
CA GLU A 355 -23.68 -27.72 -0.17
C GLU A 355 -22.31 -28.10 0.41
N ARG A 356 -21.35 -28.47 -0.46
CA ARG A 356 -19.95 -28.71 -0.07
C ARG A 356 -19.27 -27.45 0.47
N LEU A 357 -19.52 -26.29 -0.14
CA LEU A 357 -18.93 -25.01 0.32
C LEU A 357 -19.45 -24.62 1.71
N VAL A 358 -20.73 -24.82 1.98
CA VAL A 358 -21.30 -24.58 3.31
C VAL A 358 -20.70 -25.57 4.34
N GLN A 359 -20.55 -26.84 3.97
CA GLN A 359 -19.91 -27.84 4.83
C GLN A 359 -18.43 -27.54 5.13
N SER A 360 -17.71 -26.91 4.18
CA SER A 360 -16.34 -26.44 4.39
C SER A 360 -16.25 -25.11 5.16
N GLY A 361 -17.38 -24.60 5.68
CA GLY A 361 -17.43 -23.38 6.48
C GLY A 361 -17.61 -22.09 5.67
N THR A 362 -17.78 -22.16 4.35
CA THR A 362 -17.99 -20.96 3.52
C THR A 362 -19.37 -20.38 3.77
N ARG A 363 -19.42 -19.07 4.02
CA ARG A 363 -20.67 -18.33 4.24
C ARG A 363 -20.88 -17.26 3.19
N SER A 364 -19.89 -16.44 2.87
CA SER A 364 -20.01 -15.42 1.82
C SER A 364 -19.17 -15.80 0.61
N LEU A 365 -19.66 -15.53 -0.59
CA LEU A 365 -19.01 -15.93 -1.84
C LEU A 365 -19.28 -14.95 -2.98
N LEU A 366 -18.22 -14.65 -3.73
CA LEU A 366 -18.23 -13.86 -4.94
C LEU A 366 -17.55 -14.68 -6.04
N ALA A 367 -18.23 -14.84 -7.18
CA ALA A 367 -17.68 -15.48 -8.37
C ALA A 367 -17.69 -14.50 -9.55
N ALA A 368 -16.52 -14.24 -10.12
CA ALA A 368 -16.32 -13.28 -11.20
C ALA A 368 -15.77 -13.97 -12.44
N PRO A 369 -16.43 -13.88 -13.61
CA PRO A 369 -15.93 -14.54 -14.82
C PRO A 369 -14.63 -13.88 -15.29
N LEU A 370 -13.63 -14.70 -15.58
CA LEU A 370 -12.39 -14.27 -16.22
C LEU A 370 -12.61 -14.30 -17.72
N ARG A 371 -12.48 -13.15 -18.37
CA ARG A 371 -12.77 -12.98 -19.80
C ARG A 371 -11.53 -12.54 -20.53
N TYR A 372 -11.27 -13.18 -21.66
CA TYR A 372 -10.24 -12.79 -22.60
C TYR A 372 -10.87 -12.65 -23.98
N GLN A 373 -10.82 -11.43 -24.54
CA GLN A 373 -11.62 -11.05 -25.70
C GLN A 373 -13.11 -11.34 -25.45
N ASP A 374 -13.79 -12.02 -26.38
CA ASP A 374 -15.21 -12.34 -26.28
C ASP A 374 -15.52 -13.68 -25.58
N ARG A 375 -14.50 -14.32 -24.98
CA ARG A 375 -14.64 -15.65 -24.38
C ARG A 375 -14.39 -15.64 -22.87
N THR A 376 -15.22 -16.36 -22.12
CA THR A 376 -14.94 -16.69 -20.71
C THR A 376 -13.93 -17.83 -20.67
N ILE A 377 -12.78 -17.57 -20.07
CA ILE A 377 -11.66 -18.51 -19.96
C ILE A 377 -11.56 -19.13 -18.57
N GLY A 378 -12.38 -18.68 -17.62
CA GLY A 378 -12.28 -19.08 -16.23
C GLY A 378 -13.17 -18.29 -15.28
N SER A 379 -12.91 -18.44 -13.99
CA SER A 379 -13.58 -17.70 -12.92
C SER A 379 -12.58 -17.39 -11.79
N LEU A 380 -12.70 -16.19 -11.23
CA LEU A 380 -12.05 -15.78 -9.98
C LEU A 380 -13.11 -15.83 -8.88
N MET A 381 -12.79 -16.53 -7.80
CA MET A 381 -13.69 -16.72 -6.68
C MET A 381 -13.06 -16.17 -5.41
N LEU A 382 -13.84 -15.40 -4.67
CA LEU A 382 -13.48 -14.90 -3.34
C LEU A 382 -14.50 -15.44 -2.35
N SER A 383 -14.04 -16.03 -1.26
CA SER A 383 -14.93 -16.60 -0.25
C SER A 383 -14.55 -16.17 1.16
N SER A 384 -15.51 -16.21 2.08
CA SER A 384 -15.31 -15.91 3.49
C SER A 384 -16.14 -16.82 4.38
N PRO A 385 -15.63 -17.21 5.56
CA PRO A 385 -16.39 -18.00 6.53
C PRO A 385 -17.45 -17.18 7.29
N GLN A 386 -17.47 -15.85 7.11
CA GLN A 386 -18.44 -14.98 7.77
C GLN A 386 -19.50 -14.49 6.75
N PRO A 387 -20.79 -14.46 7.13
CA PRO A 387 -21.84 -13.93 6.24
C PRO A 387 -21.68 -12.42 6.04
N GLY A 388 -22.11 -11.92 4.88
CA GLY A 388 -22.12 -10.49 4.55
C GLY A 388 -20.76 -9.84 4.34
N GLN A 389 -19.66 -10.60 4.26
CA GLN A 389 -18.33 -10.04 4.04
C GLN A 389 -18.07 -9.60 2.61
N LEU A 390 -18.77 -10.19 1.65
CA LEU A 390 -18.73 -9.85 0.23
C LEU A 390 -20.14 -9.42 -0.20
N ASP A 391 -20.21 -8.23 -0.78
CA ASP A 391 -21.44 -7.55 -1.19
C ASP A 391 -21.20 -6.74 -2.48
N THR A 392 -22.24 -6.08 -2.98
CA THR A 392 -22.17 -5.28 -4.22
C THR A 392 -21.24 -4.07 -4.16
N MET A 393 -20.90 -3.56 -2.97
CA MET A 393 -19.97 -2.42 -2.80
C MET A 393 -18.54 -2.79 -3.20
N HIS A 394 -18.22 -4.08 -3.28
CA HIS A 394 -16.91 -4.60 -3.68
C HIS A 394 -16.74 -4.68 -5.21
N LEU A 395 -17.82 -4.51 -6.00
CA LEU A 395 -17.78 -4.62 -7.46
C LEU A 395 -16.80 -3.65 -8.14
N PRO A 396 -16.68 -2.36 -7.75
CA PRO A 396 -15.72 -1.45 -8.37
C PRO A 396 -14.26 -1.92 -8.20
N GLN A 397 -13.90 -2.39 -7.02
CA GLN A 397 -12.56 -2.93 -6.74
C GLN A 397 -12.30 -4.21 -7.54
N LEU A 398 -13.32 -5.08 -7.63
CA LEU A 398 -13.27 -6.31 -8.42
C LEU A 398 -13.07 -6.02 -9.92
N GLN A 399 -13.79 -5.04 -10.47
CA GLN A 399 -13.68 -4.63 -11.87
C GLN A 399 -12.27 -4.15 -12.23
N GLU A 400 -11.55 -3.56 -11.29
CA GLU A 400 -10.16 -3.12 -11.51
C GLU A 400 -9.17 -4.30 -11.56
N VAL A 401 -9.40 -5.37 -10.78
CA VAL A 401 -8.45 -6.48 -10.65
C VAL A 401 -8.74 -7.68 -11.55
N VAL A 402 -10.01 -7.98 -11.86
CA VAL A 402 -10.42 -9.13 -12.70
C VAL A 402 -9.70 -9.17 -14.06
N PRO A 403 -9.51 -8.06 -14.78
CA PRO A 403 -8.75 -8.09 -16.05
C PRO A 403 -7.30 -8.55 -15.87
N LEU A 404 -6.65 -8.19 -14.75
CA LEU A 404 -5.28 -8.60 -14.45
C LEU A 404 -5.18 -10.11 -14.26
N PHE A 405 -6.14 -10.68 -13.52
CA PHE A 405 -6.23 -12.14 -13.34
C PHE A 405 -6.60 -12.84 -14.65
N SER A 406 -7.46 -12.25 -15.47
CA SER A 406 -7.82 -12.81 -16.79
C SER A 406 -6.59 -12.92 -17.68
N MET A 407 -5.75 -11.89 -17.72
CA MET A 407 -4.48 -11.94 -18.46
C MET A 407 -3.51 -12.99 -17.91
N ALA A 408 -3.39 -13.10 -16.58
CA ALA A 408 -2.51 -14.08 -15.97
C ALA A 408 -2.96 -15.52 -16.25
N VAL A 409 -4.25 -15.82 -16.12
CA VAL A 409 -4.82 -17.15 -16.42
C VAL A 409 -4.69 -17.47 -17.91
N GLN A 410 -4.95 -16.51 -18.81
CA GLN A 410 -4.76 -16.71 -20.25
C GLN A 410 -3.31 -17.10 -20.57
N ARG A 411 -2.35 -16.36 -20.02
CA ARG A 411 -0.92 -16.63 -20.25
C ARG A 411 -0.53 -18.02 -19.74
N SER A 412 -0.96 -18.40 -18.54
CA SER A 412 -0.69 -19.73 -17.99
C SER A 412 -1.35 -20.84 -18.81
N MET A 413 -2.54 -20.61 -19.37
CA MET A 413 -3.20 -21.54 -20.27
C MET A 413 -2.46 -21.70 -21.61
N GLU A 414 -1.94 -20.61 -22.17
CA GLU A 414 -1.10 -20.64 -23.38
C GLU A 414 0.20 -21.42 -23.16
N GLU A 415 0.85 -21.22 -22.02
CA GLU A 415 2.06 -21.95 -21.62
C GLU A 415 1.78 -23.45 -21.44
N LEU A 416 0.67 -23.81 -20.79
CA LEU A 416 0.22 -25.21 -20.69
C LEU A 416 0.03 -25.82 -22.08
N ASN A 417 -0.70 -25.12 -22.96
CA ASN A 417 -0.96 -25.57 -24.32
C ASN A 417 0.33 -25.78 -25.13
N ALA A 418 1.29 -24.87 -25.02
CA ALA A 418 2.58 -24.99 -25.70
C ALA A 418 3.38 -26.22 -25.22
N ARG A 419 3.31 -26.54 -23.92
CA ARG A 419 3.96 -27.74 -23.36
C ARG A 419 3.31 -29.02 -23.83
N ILE A 420 1.97 -29.10 -23.78
CA ILE A 420 1.22 -30.26 -24.30
C ILE A 420 1.57 -30.48 -25.78
N GLN A 421 1.63 -29.41 -26.58
CA GLN A 421 2.00 -29.51 -27.99
C GLN A 421 3.43 -30.00 -28.21
N THR A 422 4.38 -29.59 -27.36
CA THR A 422 5.75 -30.09 -27.40
C THR A 422 5.79 -31.59 -27.09
N GLU A 423 5.12 -32.02 -26.03
CA GLU A 423 5.08 -33.44 -25.64
C GLU A 423 4.36 -34.31 -26.67
N ILE A 424 3.29 -33.79 -27.28
CA ILE A 424 2.64 -34.44 -28.43
C ILE A 424 3.64 -34.64 -29.56
N LYS A 425 4.43 -33.62 -29.93
CA LYS A 425 5.40 -33.71 -31.03
C LYS A 425 6.56 -34.65 -30.72
N GLU A 426 7.00 -34.70 -29.46
CA GLU A 426 8.06 -35.60 -29.01
C GLU A 426 7.59 -37.06 -29.02
N ARG A 427 6.37 -37.34 -28.54
CA ARG A 427 5.81 -38.70 -28.50
C ARG A 427 5.20 -39.15 -29.83
N PHE A 428 4.78 -38.21 -30.68
CA PHE A 428 4.08 -38.45 -31.94
C PHE A 428 4.58 -37.50 -33.05
N THR A 429 5.27 -38.05 -34.03
CA THR A 429 6.01 -37.26 -35.04
C THR A 429 5.15 -36.66 -36.17
N ALA A 430 3.91 -37.13 -36.35
CA ALA A 430 2.95 -36.57 -37.30
C ALA A 430 1.51 -36.87 -36.89
N ILE A 431 0.75 -35.84 -36.51
CA ILE A 431 -0.67 -35.97 -36.14
C ILE A 431 -1.51 -35.10 -37.07
N HIS A 432 -2.57 -35.69 -37.62
CA HIS A 432 -3.54 -34.94 -38.41
C HIS A 432 -4.45 -34.10 -37.48
N PRO A 433 -4.75 -32.82 -37.79
CA PRO A 433 -5.50 -31.92 -36.90
C PRO A 433 -6.83 -32.47 -36.36
N THR A 434 -7.52 -33.30 -37.17
CA THR A 434 -8.83 -33.89 -36.81
C THR A 434 -8.77 -34.89 -35.66
N VAL A 435 -7.61 -35.49 -35.37
CA VAL A 435 -7.43 -36.45 -34.27
C VAL A 435 -6.57 -35.90 -33.13
N GLU A 436 -6.01 -34.70 -33.29
CA GLU A 436 -5.14 -34.04 -32.33
C GLU A 436 -5.77 -33.91 -30.94
N TRP A 437 -7.08 -33.69 -30.87
CA TRP A 437 -7.82 -33.63 -29.60
C TRP A 437 -7.71 -34.92 -28.77
N ARG A 438 -7.61 -36.10 -29.40
CA ARG A 438 -7.47 -37.38 -28.70
C ARG A 438 -6.07 -37.53 -28.11
N PHE A 439 -5.05 -37.08 -28.83
CA PHE A 439 -3.67 -37.10 -28.36
C PHE A 439 -3.45 -36.07 -27.26
N ARG A 440 -4.04 -34.89 -27.39
CA ARG A 440 -4.07 -33.87 -26.32
C ARG A 440 -4.70 -34.42 -25.05
N LYS A 441 -5.86 -35.08 -25.17
CA LYS A 441 -6.51 -35.74 -24.03
C LYS A 441 -5.63 -36.83 -23.42
N ALA A 442 -5.00 -37.68 -24.24
CA ALA A 442 -4.13 -38.74 -23.77
C ALA A 442 -2.85 -38.24 -23.09
N VAL A 443 -2.27 -37.12 -23.56
CA VAL A 443 -1.10 -36.48 -22.92
C VAL A 443 -1.51 -35.90 -21.57
N LEU A 444 -2.60 -35.14 -21.50
CA LEU A 444 -3.13 -34.65 -20.22
C LEU A 444 -3.39 -35.81 -19.24
N ASP A 445 -4.10 -36.86 -19.66
CA ASP A 445 -4.37 -38.04 -18.83
C ASP A 445 -3.08 -38.83 -18.46
N SER A 446 -1.99 -38.68 -19.22
CA SER A 446 -0.68 -39.31 -18.96
C SER A 446 0.16 -38.48 -18.00
N MET A 447 0.09 -37.15 -18.09
CA MET A 447 0.68 -36.25 -17.10
C MET A 447 0.04 -36.48 -15.73
N GLU A 448 -1.28 -36.76 -15.71
CA GLU A 448 -2.02 -37.16 -14.50
C GLU A 448 -1.58 -38.53 -13.93
N ARG A 449 -1.20 -39.50 -14.77
CA ARG A 449 -0.90 -40.89 -14.35
C ARG A 449 0.58 -41.19 -14.11
N GLY A 450 1.49 -40.47 -14.77
CA GLY A 450 2.93 -40.73 -14.74
C GLY A 450 3.61 -40.48 -13.40
N GLU A 451 2.97 -39.75 -12.49
CA GLU A 451 3.60 -39.31 -11.24
C GLU A 451 3.10 -40.06 -9.99
N GLY A 452 2.14 -40.99 -10.15
CA GLY A 452 1.76 -41.96 -9.10
C GLY A 452 2.72 -43.17 -8.98
N ALA A 453 3.66 -43.33 -9.92
CA ALA A 453 4.53 -44.52 -10.02
C ALA A 453 6.02 -44.26 -9.70
N GLY A 454 6.39 -43.03 -9.31
CA GLY A 454 7.79 -42.65 -9.05
C GLY A 454 8.30 -42.89 -7.61
N CYS A 455 7.42 -43.20 -6.65
CA CYS A 455 7.78 -43.46 -5.26
C CYS A 455 7.53 -44.92 -4.89
N GLY A 456 8.39 -45.82 -5.38
CA GLY A 456 8.35 -47.21 -4.95
C GLY A 456 9.15 -48.15 -5.81
N GLU A 457 10.45 -47.88 -6.02
CA GLU A 457 11.47 -48.91 -6.27
C GLU A 457 12.84 -48.24 -6.46
N GLY A 458 13.71 -48.37 -5.46
CA GLY A 458 15.09 -47.90 -5.51
C GLY A 458 15.64 -47.71 -4.10
N ALA A 459 16.47 -48.64 -3.67
CA ALA A 459 17.07 -48.80 -2.34
C ALA A 459 17.78 -47.57 -1.77
#